data_AF-A0A7R8H914-F1
#
_entry.id   AF-A0A7R8H914-F1
#
_cell.length_a   1.000
_cell.length_b   1.000
_cell.length_c   1.000
_cell.angle_alpha   90.00
_cell.angle_beta   90.00
_cell.angle_gamma   90.00
#
_symmetry.space_group_name_H-M   'P 1'
#
loop_
_entity.id
_entity.type
_entity.pdbx_description
1 polymer ?
#
loop_
_entity_poly.entity_id
_entity_poly.type
_entity_poly.pdbx_seq_one_letter_code
_entity_poly.pdbx_strand_id
1 'polypeptide(L)'
;MSAPCMLGSDGSVDDYLDNLIRGDDLRERVALISGGGSGHEPSFAGYVGPGCLTAAVVGNLFASPPVDHILGAMRGVSTGASGILLLPMNYTGDRLNFGMALQKFKSLFPHIPAEMILVEDDCGTSEDRRGVAGTVLVHKIAGAMASLGKPLQEIVHFLSSKILPKLGSIGLSLSPLRLPGREEDSFNLHYGEMELGTGIHGEAGVKRLKLQSAKESTMLMFQKFIEF
;
A
#
# COMPACT_ATOMS: atom_id res chain seq x y z
N MET A 1 23.83 -3.53 0.85
CA MET A 1 23.44 -4.83 0.29
C MET A 1 22.01 -4.67 -0.21
N SER A 2 21.87 -4.44 -1.51
CA SER A 2 20.60 -4.28 -2.22
C SER A 2 19.81 -5.59 -2.18
N ALA A 3 18.51 -5.51 -1.91
CA ALA A 3 17.61 -6.65 -1.96
C ALA A 3 17.63 -7.28 -3.36
N PRO A 4 17.52 -8.63 -3.47
CA PRO A 4 17.54 -9.30 -4.76
C PRO A 4 16.33 -8.90 -5.59
N CYS A 5 16.62 -8.31 -6.75
CA CYS A 5 15.72 -7.99 -7.84
C CYS A 5 14.91 -9.25 -8.23
N MET A 6 13.60 -9.24 -7.97
CA MET A 6 12.69 -10.30 -8.42
C MET A 6 12.30 -10.01 -9.88
N LEU A 7 12.95 -10.73 -10.79
CA LEU A 7 12.74 -10.69 -12.24
C LEU A 7 11.39 -11.30 -12.64
N GLY A 8 10.63 -10.58 -13.47
CA GLY A 8 9.56 -11.17 -14.28
C GLY A 8 10.16 -11.94 -15.47
N SER A 9 9.40 -12.90 -16.01
CA SER A 9 9.82 -13.70 -17.18
C SER A 9 10.07 -12.88 -18.47
N ASP A 10 9.66 -11.60 -18.47
CA ASP A 10 9.98 -10.53 -19.44
C ASP A 10 10.12 -9.15 -18.76
N GLY A 11 10.34 -9.12 -17.43
CA GLY A 11 10.19 -7.94 -16.56
C GLY A 11 11.34 -6.93 -16.62
N SER A 12 11.18 -5.85 -17.39
CA SER A 12 12.09 -4.71 -17.35
C SER A 12 11.99 -3.98 -16.02
N VAL A 13 13.10 -3.93 -15.28
CA VAL A 13 13.28 -3.04 -14.13
C VAL A 13 13.92 -1.76 -14.65
N ASP A 14 13.36 -0.61 -14.33
CA ASP A 14 14.08 0.65 -14.50
C ASP A 14 15.07 0.76 -13.34
N ASP A 15 16.28 0.23 -13.56
CA ASP A 15 17.36 0.09 -12.57
C ASP A 15 17.76 1.44 -11.93
N TYR A 16 17.29 2.57 -12.45
CA TYR A 16 17.55 3.90 -11.89
C TYR A 16 16.52 4.36 -10.84
N LEU A 17 15.32 3.77 -10.78
CA LEU A 17 14.20 4.31 -9.99
C LEU A 17 13.49 3.29 -9.08
N ASP A 18 14.02 2.08 -8.91
CA ASP A 18 13.42 1.01 -8.07
C ASP A 18 11.92 0.76 -8.36
N ASN A 19 11.55 0.88 -9.64
CA ASN A 19 10.19 0.66 -10.13
C ASN A 19 10.05 -0.74 -10.71
N LEU A 20 9.02 -1.47 -10.30
CA LEU A 20 8.61 -2.71 -10.95
C LEU A 20 7.36 -2.44 -11.80
N ILE A 21 7.49 -2.58 -13.12
CA ILE A 21 6.41 -2.37 -14.08
C ILE A 21 6.21 -3.67 -14.87
N ARG A 22 4.96 -4.08 -15.03
CA ARG A 22 4.61 -5.24 -15.87
C ARG A 22 4.72 -4.91 -17.36
N GLY A 23 5.25 -5.82 -18.17
CA GLY A 23 5.50 -5.64 -19.60
C GLY A 23 4.33 -5.96 -20.55
N ASP A 24 3.12 -6.19 -20.03
CA ASP A 24 1.98 -6.56 -20.87
C ASP A 24 1.22 -5.35 -21.44
N ASP A 25 0.43 -5.62 -22.48
CA ASP A 25 -0.32 -4.60 -23.19
C ASP A 25 -1.51 -4.07 -22.38
N LEU A 26 -1.46 -2.78 -22.04
CA LEU A 26 -2.47 -2.09 -21.24
C LEU A 26 -3.61 -1.49 -22.08
N ARG A 27 -3.67 -1.74 -23.39
CA ARG A 27 -4.68 -1.15 -24.28
C ARG A 27 -6.08 -1.22 -23.68
N GLU A 28 -6.69 -0.04 -23.57
CA GLU A 28 -8.05 0.21 -23.09
C GLU A 28 -8.29 -0.10 -21.60
N ARG A 29 -7.26 -0.42 -20.82
CA ARG A 29 -7.38 -0.75 -19.38
C ARG A 29 -6.79 0.36 -18.49
N VAL A 30 -7.35 0.46 -17.29
CA VAL A 30 -6.81 1.36 -16.26
C VAL A 30 -5.54 0.74 -15.68
N ALA A 31 -4.45 1.51 -15.65
CA ALA A 31 -3.22 1.12 -14.99
C ALA A 31 -3.32 1.37 -13.47
N LEU A 32 -2.90 0.39 -12.68
CA LEU A 32 -2.93 0.47 -11.22
C LEU A 32 -1.51 0.58 -10.68
N ILE A 33 -1.22 1.64 -9.94
CA ILE A 33 0.07 1.85 -9.30
C ILE A 33 -0.14 1.92 -7.79
N SER A 34 0.65 1.16 -7.05
CA SER A 34 0.79 1.33 -5.61
C SER A 34 2.27 1.40 -5.24
N GLY A 35 2.58 1.55 -3.97
CA GLY A 35 3.93 1.70 -3.49
C GLY A 35 4.00 2.27 -2.09
N GLY A 36 5.21 2.39 -1.59
CA GLY A 36 5.53 2.80 -0.23
C GLY A 36 6.94 2.37 0.14
N GLY A 37 7.29 2.50 1.42
CA GLY A 37 8.59 2.02 1.91
C GLY A 37 8.74 0.49 1.81
N SER A 38 9.97 0.03 1.62
CA SER A 38 10.32 -1.39 1.71
C SER A 38 10.20 -1.93 3.15
N GLY A 39 10.29 -3.25 3.31
CA GLY A 39 10.16 -3.93 4.60
C GLY A 39 8.78 -4.56 4.87
N HIS A 40 7.90 -4.54 3.86
CA HIS A 40 6.53 -5.08 3.91
C HIS A 40 6.31 -6.20 2.88
N GLU A 41 7.39 -6.82 2.41
CA GLU A 41 7.33 -7.83 1.36
C GLU A 41 6.35 -8.97 1.75
N PRO A 42 5.46 -9.41 0.84
CA PRO A 42 5.47 -9.18 -0.61
C PRO A 42 4.86 -7.86 -1.08
N SER A 43 4.32 -7.02 -0.18
CA SER A 43 3.88 -5.68 -0.56
C SER A 43 5.08 -4.83 -0.98
N PHE A 44 5.09 -4.16 -2.13
CA PHE A 44 4.06 -4.13 -3.18
C PHE A 44 4.42 -4.92 -4.42
N ALA A 45 5.72 -5.19 -4.62
CA ALA A 45 6.27 -5.81 -5.82
C ALA A 45 5.67 -7.20 -6.11
N GLY A 46 5.39 -8.00 -5.08
CA GLY A 46 4.80 -9.32 -5.23
C GLY A 46 3.34 -9.30 -5.72
N TYR A 47 2.71 -8.12 -5.79
CA TYR A 47 1.36 -7.94 -6.31
C TYR A 47 1.32 -7.33 -7.71
N VAL A 48 2.48 -7.10 -8.36
CA VAL A 48 2.54 -6.70 -9.75
C VAL A 48 2.25 -7.90 -10.64
N GLY A 49 1.16 -7.84 -11.42
CA GLY A 49 0.72 -8.98 -12.21
C GLY A 49 -0.70 -8.85 -12.78
N PRO A 50 -1.08 -9.71 -13.75
CA PRO A 50 -2.44 -9.82 -14.26
C PRO A 50 -3.50 -9.93 -13.16
N GLY A 51 -4.53 -9.08 -13.24
CA GLY A 51 -5.62 -9.05 -12.28
C GLY A 51 -5.29 -8.36 -10.95
N CYS A 52 -4.14 -7.68 -10.85
CA CYS A 52 -3.70 -6.93 -9.67
C CYS A 52 -2.99 -5.62 -10.09
N LEU A 53 -1.82 -5.28 -9.52
CA LEU A 53 -1.10 -4.05 -9.85
C LEU A 53 -0.43 -4.10 -11.22
N THR A 54 -0.42 -2.95 -11.90
CA THR A 54 0.37 -2.73 -13.13
C THR A 54 1.81 -2.40 -12.78
N ALA A 55 2.02 -1.59 -11.73
CA ALA A 55 3.34 -1.26 -11.24
C ALA A 55 3.37 -1.08 -9.71
N ALA A 56 4.55 -1.26 -9.15
CA ALA A 56 4.88 -0.97 -7.75
C ALA A 56 6.10 -0.05 -7.68
N VAL A 57 6.01 0.98 -6.85
CA VAL A 57 7.09 1.94 -6.59
C VAL A 57 7.57 1.74 -5.17
N VAL A 58 8.80 1.23 -4.99
CA VAL A 58 9.31 0.85 -3.67
C VAL A 58 10.38 1.84 -3.22
N GLY A 59 10.20 2.43 -2.04
CA GLY A 59 11.16 3.32 -1.42
C GLY A 59 12.15 2.60 -0.50
N ASN A 60 12.97 3.38 0.20
CA ASN A 60 13.83 2.88 1.28
C ASN A 60 13.01 2.24 2.42
N LEU A 61 13.69 1.51 3.31
CA LEU A 61 13.05 0.80 4.42
C LEU A 61 12.16 1.75 5.23
N PHE A 62 10.85 1.48 5.23
CA PHE A 62 9.80 2.29 5.88
C PHE A 62 9.77 3.78 5.50
N ALA A 63 10.30 4.13 4.33
CA ALA A 63 10.26 5.49 3.81
C ALA A 63 9.58 5.50 2.44
N SER A 64 8.57 6.37 2.30
CA SER A 64 7.84 6.57 1.05
C SER A 64 8.79 6.83 -0.14
N PRO A 65 8.50 6.30 -1.34
CA PRO A 65 9.34 6.53 -2.51
C PRO A 65 9.36 8.02 -2.92
N PRO A 66 10.45 8.49 -3.53
CA PRO A 66 10.54 9.86 -4.02
C PRO A 66 9.49 10.18 -5.10
N VAL A 67 9.04 11.43 -5.13
CA VAL A 67 8.05 11.93 -6.11
C VAL A 67 8.42 11.60 -7.56
N ASP A 68 9.69 11.74 -7.92
CA ASP A 68 10.14 11.55 -9.30
C ASP A 68 10.14 10.07 -9.71
N HIS A 69 10.29 9.14 -8.76
CA HIS A 69 10.17 7.69 -9.02
C HIS A 69 8.71 7.33 -9.32
N ILE A 70 7.77 7.84 -8.52
CA ILE A 70 6.33 7.67 -8.74
C ILE A 70 5.92 8.27 -10.08
N LEU A 71 6.37 9.49 -10.38
CA LEU A 71 6.12 10.15 -11.66
C LEU A 71 6.70 9.35 -12.84
N GLY A 72 7.88 8.75 -12.67
CA GLY A 72 8.49 7.83 -13.62
C GLY A 72 7.60 6.62 -13.92
N ALA A 73 7.10 5.96 -12.88
CA ALA A 73 6.18 4.83 -13.03
C ALA A 73 4.87 5.23 -13.73
N MET A 74 4.28 6.37 -13.37
CA MET A 74 3.09 6.90 -14.04
C MET A 74 3.33 7.14 -15.53
N ARG A 75 4.50 7.68 -15.91
CA ARG A 75 4.89 7.85 -17.31
C ARG A 75 5.12 6.51 -18.01
N GLY A 76 5.74 5.54 -17.34
CA GLY A 76 5.99 4.22 -17.90
C GLY A 76 4.70 3.51 -18.30
N VAL A 77 3.66 3.57 -17.45
CA VAL A 77 2.38 2.90 -17.72
C VAL A 77 1.41 3.71 -18.57
N SER A 78 1.66 5.01 -18.79
CA SER A 78 0.71 5.88 -19.50
C SER A 78 0.57 5.54 -20.98
N THR A 79 1.54 4.81 -21.53
CA THR A 79 1.58 4.42 -22.94
C THR A 79 0.65 3.23 -23.18
N GLY A 80 -0.63 3.49 -23.44
CA GLY A 80 -1.64 2.48 -23.75
C GLY A 80 -2.75 2.33 -22.70
N ALA A 81 -2.55 2.85 -21.49
CA ALA A 81 -3.57 2.84 -20.45
C ALA A 81 -4.71 3.83 -20.76
N SER A 82 -5.96 3.46 -20.46
CA SER A 82 -7.13 4.34 -20.56
C SER A 82 -7.26 5.32 -19.39
N GLY A 83 -6.45 5.13 -18.34
CA GLY A 83 -6.31 6.01 -17.18
C GLY A 83 -5.39 5.38 -16.14
N ILE A 84 -5.05 6.13 -15.09
CA ILE A 84 -4.16 5.69 -14.02
C ILE A 84 -4.86 5.82 -12.67
N LEU A 85 -4.78 4.81 -11.82
CA LEU A 85 -5.24 4.86 -10.44
C LEU A 85 -4.06 4.59 -9.49
N LEU A 86 -3.75 5.58 -8.66
CA LEU A 86 -2.79 5.46 -7.56
C LEU A 86 -3.52 4.93 -6.32
N LEU A 87 -2.95 3.91 -5.68
CA LEU A 87 -3.50 3.24 -4.49
C LEU A 87 -2.48 3.20 -3.33
N PRO A 88 -1.95 4.34 -2.84
CA PRO A 88 -1.04 4.34 -1.69
C PRO A 88 -1.77 4.03 -0.37
N MET A 89 -1.02 3.51 0.60
CA MET A 89 -1.48 3.40 1.99
C MET A 89 -1.61 4.79 2.63
N ASN A 90 -2.54 4.97 3.56
CA ASN A 90 -2.74 6.24 4.26
C ASN A 90 -1.63 6.52 5.30
N TYR A 91 -0.47 6.94 4.82
CA TYR A 91 0.66 7.43 5.61
C TYR A 91 1.09 8.81 5.13
N THR A 92 1.54 9.68 6.02
CA THR A 92 1.88 11.06 5.69
C THR A 92 2.86 11.17 4.50
N GLY A 93 3.94 10.39 4.52
CA GLY A 93 4.93 10.36 3.43
C GLY A 93 4.31 9.96 2.10
N ASP A 94 3.50 8.89 2.11
CA ASP A 94 2.87 8.37 0.89
C ASP A 94 1.82 9.34 0.34
N ARG A 95 0.96 9.91 1.19
CA ARG A 95 -0.02 10.93 0.79
C ARG A 95 0.64 12.11 0.09
N LEU A 96 1.71 12.64 0.69
CA LEU A 96 2.42 13.80 0.16
C LEU A 96 3.14 13.45 -1.15
N ASN A 97 3.91 12.37 -1.18
CA ASN A 97 4.72 12.02 -2.34
C ASN A 97 3.86 11.59 -3.55
N PHE A 98 2.88 10.71 -3.34
CA PHE A 98 1.95 10.31 -4.40
C PHE A 98 1.05 11.46 -4.83
N GLY A 99 0.58 12.29 -3.89
CA GLY A 99 -0.20 13.48 -4.19
C GLY A 99 0.59 14.48 -5.06
N MET A 100 1.83 14.76 -4.72
CA MET A 100 2.71 15.63 -5.52
C MET A 100 3.00 15.03 -6.90
N ALA A 101 3.26 13.73 -6.98
CA ALA A 101 3.47 13.05 -8.26
C ALA A 101 2.22 13.12 -9.15
N LEU A 102 1.03 12.91 -8.58
CA LEU A 102 -0.24 13.03 -9.29
C LEU A 102 -0.46 14.45 -9.83
N GLN A 103 -0.21 15.49 -9.03
CA GLN A 103 -0.36 16.88 -9.48
C GLN A 103 0.62 17.21 -10.61
N LYS A 104 1.90 16.83 -10.47
CA LYS A 104 2.89 16.98 -11.54
C LYS A 104 2.47 16.23 -12.81
N PHE A 105 1.98 14.99 -12.67
CA PHE A 105 1.54 14.18 -13.81
C PHE A 105 0.35 14.82 -14.53
N LYS A 106 -0.69 15.23 -13.81
CA LYS A 106 -1.87 15.92 -14.39
C LYS A 106 -1.48 17.21 -15.13
N SER A 107 -0.49 17.95 -14.62
CA SER A 107 0.03 19.16 -15.30
C SER A 107 0.78 18.85 -16.60
N LEU A 108 1.53 17.76 -16.64
CA LEU A 108 2.36 17.39 -17.80
C LEU A 108 1.58 16.61 -18.87
N PHE A 109 0.58 15.84 -18.45
CA PHE A 109 -0.22 14.96 -19.31
C PHE A 109 -1.72 15.19 -19.09
N PRO A 110 -2.25 16.39 -19.37
CA PRO A 110 -3.64 16.77 -19.08
C PRO A 110 -4.69 15.92 -19.82
N HIS A 111 -4.27 15.15 -20.83
CA HIS A 111 -5.14 14.30 -21.64
C HIS A 111 -5.27 12.87 -21.08
N ILE A 112 -4.48 12.51 -20.06
CA ILE A 112 -4.46 11.17 -19.47
C ILE A 112 -5.15 11.23 -18.09
N PRO A 113 -6.35 10.63 -17.94
CA PRO A 113 -7.04 10.61 -16.66
C PRO A 113 -6.20 9.91 -15.60
N ALA A 114 -6.05 10.53 -14.44
CA ALA A 114 -5.36 9.95 -13.30
C ALA A 114 -6.11 10.26 -12.01
N GLU A 115 -6.27 9.30 -11.13
CA GLU A 115 -6.89 9.49 -9.80
C GLU A 115 -6.05 8.83 -8.71
N MET A 116 -6.31 9.21 -7.47
CA MET A 116 -5.67 8.61 -6.29
C MET A 116 -6.73 8.29 -5.24
N ILE A 117 -6.63 7.09 -4.68
CA ILE A 117 -7.42 6.65 -3.53
C ILE A 117 -6.45 6.18 -2.46
N LEU A 118 -6.58 6.76 -1.26
CA LEU A 118 -5.84 6.29 -0.09
C LEU A 118 -6.53 5.05 0.48
N VAL A 119 -5.76 4.04 0.88
CA VAL A 119 -6.29 2.93 1.67
C VAL A 119 -6.09 3.22 3.15
N GLU A 120 -7.18 3.19 3.90
CA GLU A 120 -7.25 3.59 5.31
C GLU A 120 -8.08 2.59 6.14
N ASP A 121 -7.61 1.35 6.22
CA ASP A 121 -8.32 0.22 6.82
C ASP A 121 -7.97 -0.09 8.28
N ASP A 122 -6.98 0.57 8.87
CA ASP A 122 -6.56 0.26 10.24
C ASP A 122 -7.57 0.75 11.30
N CYS A 123 -8.23 -0.21 11.96
CA CYS A 123 -9.21 0.01 13.03
C CYS A 123 -8.55 0.28 14.39
N GLY A 124 -7.23 0.17 14.50
CA GLY A 124 -6.50 0.47 15.74
C GLY A 124 -6.66 1.95 16.11
N THR A 125 -6.51 2.82 15.13
CA THR A 125 -6.64 4.29 15.23
C THR A 125 -8.06 4.74 14.85
N SER A 126 -8.61 5.74 15.56
CA SER A 126 -9.96 6.27 15.26
C SER A 126 -9.97 7.45 14.28
N GLU A 127 -8.90 8.23 14.25
CA GLU A 127 -8.72 9.39 13.36
C GLU A 127 -7.52 9.12 12.46
N ASP A 128 -7.55 9.58 11.20
CA ASP A 128 -6.50 9.39 10.20
C ASP A 128 -6.01 7.93 10.11
N ARG A 129 -6.96 7.01 9.85
CA ARG A 129 -6.71 5.57 9.88
C ARG A 129 -5.60 5.19 8.92
N ARG A 130 -4.62 4.43 9.40
CA ARG A 130 -3.51 3.95 8.57
C ARG A 130 -3.99 2.96 7.50
N GLY A 131 -3.24 2.86 6.41
CA GLY A 131 -3.39 1.74 5.46
C GLY A 131 -2.55 0.56 5.89
N VAL A 132 -3.13 -0.63 6.00
CA VAL A 132 -2.42 -1.85 6.42
C VAL A 132 -2.81 -3.03 5.52
N ALA A 133 -2.99 -4.23 6.07
CA ALA A 133 -3.16 -5.47 5.32
C ALA A 133 -4.34 -5.47 4.33
N GLY A 134 -5.42 -4.74 4.60
CA GLY A 134 -6.59 -4.66 3.71
C GLY A 134 -6.27 -4.03 2.34
N THR A 135 -5.16 -3.30 2.24
CA THR A 135 -4.63 -2.77 0.98
C THR A 135 -4.49 -3.84 -0.11
N VAL A 136 -4.12 -5.07 0.23
CA VAL A 136 -4.03 -6.16 -0.76
C VAL A 136 -5.39 -6.50 -1.38
N LEU A 137 -6.47 -6.39 -0.61
CA LEU A 137 -7.83 -6.65 -1.09
C LEU A 137 -8.26 -5.54 -2.06
N VAL A 138 -7.92 -4.28 -1.76
CA VAL A 138 -8.17 -3.14 -2.65
C VAL A 138 -7.45 -3.36 -3.99
N HIS A 139 -6.17 -3.76 -3.97
CA HIS A 139 -5.42 -4.07 -5.19
C HIS A 139 -6.09 -5.17 -6.01
N LYS A 140 -6.53 -6.25 -5.35
CA LYS A 140 -7.15 -7.39 -6.02
C LYS A 140 -8.49 -7.04 -6.66
N ILE A 141 -9.31 -6.24 -5.98
CA ILE A 141 -10.62 -5.78 -6.46
C ILE A 141 -10.42 -4.80 -7.62
N ALA A 142 -9.60 -3.77 -7.44
CA ALA A 142 -9.30 -2.80 -8.48
C ALA A 142 -8.71 -3.48 -9.72
N GLY A 143 -7.75 -4.40 -9.52
CA GLY A 143 -7.10 -5.14 -10.61
C GLY A 143 -8.05 -6.04 -11.38
N ALA A 144 -9.02 -6.66 -10.69
CA ALA A 144 -10.08 -7.41 -11.35
C ALA A 144 -10.99 -6.50 -12.19
N MET A 145 -11.41 -5.35 -11.65
CA MET A 145 -12.23 -4.39 -12.41
C MET A 145 -11.49 -3.81 -13.62
N ALA A 146 -10.23 -3.45 -13.46
CA ALA A 146 -9.37 -2.98 -14.55
C ALA A 146 -9.19 -4.06 -15.63
N SER A 147 -9.01 -5.33 -15.22
CA SER A 147 -8.92 -6.46 -16.16
C SER A 147 -10.21 -6.72 -16.93
N LEU A 148 -11.37 -6.37 -16.35
CA LEU A 148 -12.68 -6.39 -17.00
C LEU A 148 -12.95 -5.15 -17.86
N GLY A 149 -11.97 -4.25 -18.03
CA GLY A 149 -12.11 -3.04 -18.84
C GLY A 149 -13.01 -1.97 -18.22
N LYS A 150 -13.21 -1.99 -16.90
CA LYS A 150 -14.00 -0.97 -16.22
C LYS A 150 -13.32 0.41 -16.31
N PRO A 151 -14.07 1.49 -16.58
CA PRO A 151 -13.50 2.82 -16.68
C PRO A 151 -13.02 3.32 -15.32
N LEU A 152 -12.00 4.19 -15.31
CA LEU A 152 -11.35 4.72 -14.10
C LEU A 152 -12.36 5.22 -13.06
N GLN A 153 -13.35 6.01 -13.51
CA GLN A 153 -14.35 6.59 -12.61
C GLN A 153 -15.28 5.55 -11.97
N GLU A 154 -15.57 4.44 -12.66
CA GLU A 154 -16.37 3.35 -12.08
C GLU A 154 -15.55 2.60 -11.01
N ILE A 155 -14.26 2.36 -11.25
CA ILE A 155 -13.36 1.76 -10.27
C ILE A 155 -13.25 2.65 -9.04
N VAL A 156 -12.97 3.94 -9.24
CA VAL A 156 -12.87 4.94 -8.16
C VAL A 156 -14.15 4.98 -7.34
N HIS A 157 -15.30 5.10 -8.00
CA HIS A 157 -16.60 5.14 -7.32
C HIS A 157 -16.87 3.87 -6.52
N PHE A 158 -16.62 2.70 -7.10
CA PHE A 158 -16.85 1.43 -6.42
C PHE A 158 -15.97 1.26 -5.18
N LEU A 159 -14.67 1.56 -5.31
CA LEU A 159 -13.74 1.48 -4.18
C LEU A 159 -14.15 2.45 -3.06
N SER A 160 -14.36 3.73 -3.37
CA SER A 160 -14.66 4.76 -2.36
C SER A 160 -16.04 4.60 -1.72
N SER A 161 -17.06 4.15 -2.45
CA SER A 161 -18.43 4.07 -1.92
C SER A 161 -18.83 2.70 -1.37
N LYS A 162 -18.19 1.61 -1.81
CA LYS A 162 -18.59 0.24 -1.45
C LYS A 162 -17.52 -0.53 -0.68
N ILE A 163 -16.25 -0.30 -0.97
CA ILE A 163 -15.15 -1.09 -0.40
C ILE A 163 -14.57 -0.42 0.83
N LEU A 164 -13.98 0.77 0.68
CA LEU A 164 -13.28 1.45 1.77
C LEU A 164 -14.12 1.68 3.04
N PRO A 165 -15.41 2.07 2.95
CA PRO A 165 -16.23 2.26 4.15
C PRO A 165 -16.50 0.98 4.95
N LYS A 166 -16.22 -0.19 4.37
CA LYS A 166 -16.45 -1.51 4.97
C LYS A 166 -15.16 -2.29 5.16
N LEU A 167 -14.02 -1.70 4.79
CA LEU A 167 -12.72 -2.32 4.90
C LEU A 167 -12.13 -1.95 6.27
N GLY A 168 -11.77 -2.99 7.03
CA GLY A 168 -11.14 -2.87 8.33
C GLY A 168 -10.04 -3.90 8.48
N SER A 169 -9.06 -3.58 9.32
CA SER A 169 -7.97 -4.44 9.75
C SER A 169 -7.55 -4.05 11.16
N ILE A 170 -7.15 -5.02 11.97
CA ILE A 170 -6.59 -4.76 13.29
C ILE A 170 -5.42 -5.72 13.53
N GLY A 171 -4.31 -5.18 14.02
CA GLY A 171 -3.10 -5.94 14.35
C GLY A 171 -2.85 -6.02 15.85
N LEU A 172 -1.99 -6.96 16.25
CA LEU A 172 -1.44 -7.09 17.59
C LEU A 172 0.02 -7.50 17.46
N SER A 173 0.91 -6.84 18.21
CA SER A 173 2.33 -7.19 18.29
C SER A 173 2.66 -7.87 19.61
N LEU A 174 3.47 -8.93 19.54
CA LEU A 174 4.02 -9.65 20.69
C LEU A 174 5.48 -9.28 20.99
N SER A 175 6.11 -8.57 20.05
CA SER A 175 7.47 -8.05 20.13
C SER A 175 7.55 -6.77 19.32
N PRO A 176 8.44 -5.83 19.68
CA PRO A 176 8.66 -4.66 18.87
C PRO A 176 9.46 -5.00 17.61
N LEU A 177 9.46 -4.08 16.65
CA LEU A 177 10.25 -4.17 15.44
C LEU A 177 11.68 -3.71 15.72
N ARG A 178 12.68 -4.41 15.21
CA ARG A 178 14.07 -3.94 15.22
C ARG A 178 14.55 -3.72 13.81
N LEU A 179 15.00 -2.50 13.52
CA LEU A 179 15.53 -2.16 12.21
C LEU A 179 16.90 -2.82 11.98
N PRO A 180 17.19 -3.32 10.76
CA PRO A 180 18.53 -3.80 10.42
C PRO A 180 19.60 -2.74 10.76
N GLY A 181 20.62 -3.16 11.51
CA GLY A 181 21.71 -2.30 11.94
C GLY A 181 21.40 -1.35 13.10
N ARG A 182 20.21 -1.45 13.73
CA ARG A 182 19.91 -0.76 14.99
C ARG A 182 19.97 -1.71 16.19
N GLU A 183 20.49 -1.20 17.29
CA GLU A 183 20.55 -1.93 18.57
C GLU A 183 19.23 -1.82 19.36
N GLU A 184 18.52 -0.70 19.19
CA GLU A 184 17.27 -0.40 19.88
C GLU A 184 16.04 -0.86 19.09
N ASP A 185 15.01 -1.25 19.84
CA ASP A 185 13.70 -1.62 19.32
C ASP A 185 12.85 -0.36 19.00
N SER A 186 11.89 -0.49 18.08
CA SER A 186 11.05 0.64 17.63
C SER A 186 10.18 1.23 18.73
N PHE A 187 9.80 0.42 19.71
CA PHE A 187 9.18 0.83 20.97
C PHE A 187 9.50 -0.19 22.07
N ASN A 188 9.37 0.22 23.33
CA ASN A 188 9.59 -0.68 24.47
C ASN A 188 8.39 -1.59 24.69
N LEU A 189 8.55 -2.91 24.63
CA LEU A 189 7.54 -3.89 25.03
C LEU A 189 8.21 -4.94 25.92
N HIS A 190 7.76 -5.07 27.17
CA HIS A 190 8.40 -5.99 28.11
C HIS A 190 7.97 -7.44 27.88
N TYR A 191 8.77 -8.38 28.36
CA TYR A 191 8.41 -9.79 28.33
C TYR A 191 7.08 -10.03 29.04
N GLY A 192 6.16 -10.74 28.38
CA GLY A 192 4.82 -10.98 28.89
C GLY A 192 3.85 -9.81 28.64
N GLU A 193 4.18 -8.88 27.75
CA GLU A 193 3.27 -7.85 27.25
C GLU A 193 2.93 -8.07 25.77
N MET A 194 1.85 -7.44 25.32
CA MET A 194 1.43 -7.35 23.93
C MET A 194 0.84 -5.96 23.65
N GLU A 195 0.90 -5.52 22.40
CA GLU A 195 0.52 -4.16 21.98
C GLU A 195 -0.54 -4.24 20.87
N LEU A 196 -1.76 -3.75 21.15
CA LEU A 196 -2.90 -3.78 20.22
C LEU A 196 -2.88 -2.58 19.29
N GLY A 197 -3.15 -2.82 18.00
CA GLY A 197 -3.26 -1.77 16.98
C GLY A 197 -1.91 -1.14 16.63
N THR A 198 -0.83 -1.91 16.68
CA THR A 198 0.48 -1.45 16.20
C THR A 198 0.45 -1.18 14.70
N GLY A 199 1.17 -0.13 14.27
CA GLY A 199 1.36 0.13 12.85
C GLY A 199 2.40 -0.80 12.23
N ILE A 200 2.49 -0.80 10.90
CA ILE A 200 3.40 -1.69 10.15
C ILE A 200 4.85 -1.19 10.16
N HIS A 201 5.13 0.07 10.49
CA HIS A 201 6.49 0.63 10.57
C HIS A 201 7.06 0.59 11.99
N GLY A 202 6.45 -0.19 12.89
CA GLY A 202 6.84 -0.26 14.29
C GLY A 202 6.30 0.90 15.13
N GLU A 203 5.27 1.60 14.66
CA GLU A 203 4.55 2.59 15.46
C GLU A 203 3.83 1.90 16.63
N ALA A 204 3.91 2.53 17.81
CA ALA A 204 3.21 2.06 18.99
C ALA A 204 1.70 1.92 18.73
N GLY A 205 1.11 0.93 19.38
CA GLY A 205 -0.31 0.67 19.28
C GLY A 205 -1.13 1.64 20.11
N VAL A 206 -2.43 1.34 20.20
CA VAL A 206 -3.38 2.13 20.99
C VAL A 206 -3.53 1.60 22.41
N LYS A 207 -3.07 0.38 22.69
CA LYS A 207 -3.21 -0.23 24.01
C LYS A 207 -2.18 -1.31 24.26
N ARG A 208 -1.44 -1.16 25.35
CA ARG A 208 -0.59 -2.19 25.93
C ARG A 208 -1.33 -3.05 26.94
N LEU A 209 -1.09 -4.36 26.89
CA LEU A 209 -1.76 -5.36 27.70
C LEU A 209 -0.74 -6.42 28.16
N LYS A 210 -1.09 -7.15 29.23
CA LYS A 210 -0.38 -8.41 29.51
C LYS A 210 -0.64 -9.41 28.38
N LEU A 211 0.33 -10.28 28.12
CA LEU A 211 0.21 -11.37 27.18
C LEU A 211 -0.99 -12.26 27.57
N GLN A 212 -1.87 -12.47 26.62
CA GLN A 212 -3.06 -13.30 26.78
C GLN A 212 -2.98 -14.55 25.89
N SER A 213 -3.92 -15.48 26.08
CA SER A 213 -4.06 -16.60 25.15
C SER A 213 -4.50 -16.10 23.77
N ALA A 214 -4.16 -16.85 22.72
CA ALA A 214 -4.59 -16.51 21.35
C ALA A 214 -6.10 -16.27 21.24
N LYS A 215 -6.92 -17.05 21.97
CA LYS A 215 -8.38 -16.88 22.01
C LYS A 215 -8.78 -15.51 22.54
N GLU A 216 -8.21 -15.09 23.68
CA GLU A 216 -8.50 -13.80 24.29
C GLU A 216 -8.02 -12.64 23.42
N SER A 217 -6.80 -12.75 22.88
CA SER A 217 -6.25 -11.77 21.93
C SER A 217 -7.11 -11.61 20.67
N THR A 218 -7.60 -12.71 20.09
CA THR A 218 -8.52 -12.65 18.95
C THR A 218 -9.85 -12.02 19.31
N MET A 219 -10.42 -12.34 20.47
CA MET A 219 -11.67 -11.70 20.92
C MET A 219 -11.52 -10.20 21.14
N LEU A 220 -10.39 -9.77 21.71
CA LEU A 220 -10.05 -8.37 21.88
C LEU A 220 -9.96 -7.63 20.53
N MET A 221 -9.23 -8.21 19.57
CA MET A 221 -9.13 -7.66 18.21
C MET A 221 -10.51 -7.58 17.54
N PHE A 222 -11.32 -8.63 17.66
CA PHE A 222 -12.65 -8.68 17.08
C PHE A 222 -13.59 -7.62 17.67
N GLN A 223 -13.56 -7.42 18.99
CA GLN A 223 -14.33 -6.36 19.64
C GLN A 223 -13.96 -4.98 19.09
N LYS A 224 -12.66 -4.70 18.95
CA LYS A 224 -12.21 -3.44 18.36
C LYS A 224 -12.63 -3.29 16.89
N PHE A 225 -12.61 -4.38 16.13
CA PHE A 225 -13.01 -4.40 14.73
C PHE A 225 -14.50 -4.14 14.50
N ILE A 226 -15.38 -4.51 15.42
CA ILE A 226 -16.83 -4.26 15.23
C ILE A 226 -17.28 -2.86 15.68
N GLU A 227 -16.38 -2.09 16.31
CA GLU A 227 -16.67 -0.76 16.86
C GLU A 227 -16.31 0.41 15.92
N PHE A 228 -15.61 0.17 14.79
CA PHE A 228 -15.10 1.24 13.91
C PHE A 228 -16.11 1.76 12.88
#